data_AF-A0A7C8JZF6-F1
#
_entry.id   AF-A0A7C8JZF6-F1
#
_cell.length_a   1.000
_cell.length_b   1.000
_cell.length_c   1.000
_cell.angle_alpha   90.00
_cell.angle_beta   90.00
_cell.angle_gamma   90.00
#
_symmetry.space_group_name_H-M   'P 1'
#
loop_
_entity.id
_entity.type
_entity.pdbx_description
1 polymer ?
#
loop_
_entity_poly.entity_id
_entity_poly.type
_entity_poly.pdbx_seq_one_letter_code
_entity_poly.pdbx_strand_id
1 'polypeptide(L)'
;MSTPRADDKKFMKIAYEEAKKGYDEGGIPAEISALQTAGRLPASSYKNTTMYTTLSPCSMCTGAILLYKISRVVIGENRTFVGSEDWLGVKGVEFVVMDDEECRKLMERFIEERPGDWGEDIGEEGEER
;
A
#
# COMPACT_ATOMS: atom_id res chain seq x y z
N MET A 1 -16.99 5.08 2.47
CA MET A 1 -15.57 5.27 2.83
C MET A 1 -15.52 5.89 4.20
N SER A 2 -14.64 5.39 5.06
CA SER A 2 -14.42 5.96 6.40
C SER A 2 -13.53 7.20 6.31
N THR A 3 -13.52 8.04 7.34
CA THR A 3 -12.64 9.22 7.40
C THR A 3 -11.31 8.90 8.09
N PRO A 4 -10.22 9.62 7.76
CA PRO A 4 -8.96 9.50 8.48
C PRO A 4 -9.11 9.81 9.98
N ARG A 5 -8.35 9.09 10.80
CA ARG A 5 -8.20 9.28 12.25
C ARG A 5 -7.01 10.20 12.53
N ALA A 6 -7.01 10.83 13.70
CA ALA A 6 -6.00 11.84 14.06
C ALA A 6 -4.56 11.32 14.03
N ASP A 7 -4.36 10.03 14.30
CA ASP A 7 -3.07 9.36 14.31
C ASP A 7 -2.65 8.76 12.96
N ASP A 8 -3.55 8.68 11.97
CA ASP A 8 -3.24 8.07 10.67
C ASP A 8 -2.06 8.77 9.99
N LYS A 9 -1.98 10.10 10.07
CA LYS A 9 -0.88 10.88 9.49
C LYS A 9 0.49 10.50 10.06
N LYS A 10 0.54 10.11 11.33
CA LYS A 10 1.79 9.67 11.98
C LYS A 10 2.26 8.33 11.40
N PHE A 11 1.35 7.37 11.25
CA PHE A 11 1.68 6.05 10.74
C PHE A 11 1.90 6.06 9.23
N MET A 12 1.18 6.92 8.48
CA MET A 12 1.43 7.14 7.06
C MET A 12 2.86 7.64 6.81
N LYS A 13 3.39 8.51 7.68
CA LYS A 13 4.79 8.92 7.58
C LYS A 13 5.77 7.75 7.73
N ILE A 14 5.45 6.74 8.54
CA ILE A 14 6.29 5.54 8.68
C ILE A 14 6.21 4.69 7.39
N ALA A 15 5.00 4.50 6.85
CA ALA A 15 4.80 3.81 5.58
C ALA A 15 5.53 4.51 4.43
N TYR A 16 5.52 5.85 4.41
CA TYR A 16 6.23 6.66 3.42
C TYR A 16 7.75 6.48 3.47
N GLU A 17 8.36 6.46 4.66
CA GLU A 17 9.79 6.20 4.76
C GLU A 17 10.16 4.76 4.37
N GLU A 18 9.24 3.79 4.52
CA GLU A 18 9.46 2.44 4.02
C GLU A 18 9.34 2.37 2.49
N ALA A 19 8.32 3.02 1.91
CA ALA A 19 8.12 3.09 0.46
C ALA A 19 9.31 3.71 -0.27
N LYS A 20 9.97 4.72 0.32
CA LYS A 20 11.21 5.29 -0.21
C LYS A 20 12.35 4.29 -0.34
N LYS A 21 12.45 3.31 0.56
CA LYS A 21 13.49 2.27 0.43
C LYS A 21 13.20 1.37 -0.76
N GLY A 22 11.93 1.02 -0.96
CA GLY A 22 11.49 0.27 -2.14
C GLY A 22 11.78 1.00 -3.45
N TYR A 23 11.62 2.33 -3.47
CA TYR A 23 12.01 3.17 -4.62
C TYR A 23 13.50 3.05 -4.97
N ASP A 24 14.37 3.08 -3.96
CA ASP A 24 15.81 3.10 -4.16
C ASP A 24 16.39 1.72 -4.47
N GLU A 25 15.88 0.67 -3.81
CA GLU A 25 16.47 -0.67 -3.81
C GLU A 25 15.69 -1.70 -4.64
N GLY A 26 14.45 -1.40 -5.03
CA GLY A 26 13.50 -2.37 -5.56
C GLY A 26 13.03 -3.37 -4.49
N GLY A 27 12.21 -4.35 -4.87
CA GLY A 27 11.85 -5.46 -3.98
C GLY A 27 10.43 -5.99 -4.18
N ILE A 28 9.83 -6.44 -3.08
CA ILE A 28 8.42 -6.87 -3.06
C ILE A 28 7.52 -5.71 -2.64
N PRO A 29 6.23 -5.72 -2.99
CA PRO A 29 5.31 -4.65 -2.60
C PRO A 29 5.32 -4.36 -1.10
N ALA A 30 5.23 -3.08 -0.75
CA ALA A 30 5.43 -2.58 0.61
C ALA A 30 4.52 -3.26 1.64
N GLU A 31 3.29 -3.63 1.28
CA GLU A 31 2.37 -4.36 2.16
C GLU A 31 2.88 -5.77 2.50
N ILE A 32 3.50 -6.45 1.53
CA ILE A 32 4.11 -7.76 1.73
C ILE A 32 5.40 -7.62 2.53
N SER A 33 6.23 -6.61 2.23
CA SER A 33 7.43 -6.30 3.02
C SER A 33 7.08 -6.02 4.49
N ALA A 34 6.02 -5.26 4.75
CA ALA A 34 5.54 -4.97 6.10
C ALA A 34 5.11 -6.25 6.85
N LEU A 35 4.39 -7.15 6.18
CA LEU A 35 4.01 -8.45 6.74
C LEU A 35 5.23 -9.35 7.00
N GLN A 36 6.19 -9.36 6.08
CA GLN A 36 7.44 -10.12 6.22
C GLN A 36 8.27 -9.60 7.39
N THR A 37 8.39 -8.27 7.53
CA THR A 37 9.12 -7.60 8.61
C THR A 37 8.47 -7.81 9.97
N ALA A 38 7.13 -7.85 10.04
CA ALA A 38 6.41 -8.20 11.26
C ALA A 38 6.71 -9.62 11.77
N GLY A 39 7.20 -10.50 10.89
CA GLY A 39 7.57 -11.87 11.21
C GLY A 39 6.37 -12.75 11.56
N ARG A 40 6.64 -13.91 12.17
CA ARG A 40 5.58 -14.85 12.55
C ARG A 40 4.84 -14.34 13.79
N LEU A 41 3.60 -13.94 13.59
CA LEU A 41 2.67 -13.60 14.66
C LEU A 41 1.56 -14.66 14.78
N PRO A 42 0.99 -14.86 15.99
CA PRO A 42 -0.27 -15.58 16.15
C PRO A 42 -1.36 -14.99 15.25
N ALA A 43 -2.23 -15.82 14.70
CA ALA A 43 -3.31 -15.36 13.80
C ALA A 43 -4.25 -14.33 14.44
N SER A 44 -4.39 -14.35 15.77
CA SER A 44 -5.16 -13.35 16.51
C SER A 44 -4.55 -11.95 16.47
N SER A 45 -3.24 -11.83 16.27
CA SER A 45 -2.53 -10.54 16.31
C SER A 45 -2.86 -9.64 15.13
N TYR A 46 -3.35 -10.19 14.01
CA TYR A 46 -3.74 -9.43 12.83
C TYR A 46 -5.18 -8.90 12.92
N LYS A 47 -6.01 -9.46 13.80
CA LYS A 47 -7.35 -8.92 14.03
C LYS A 47 -7.21 -7.57 14.71
N ASN A 48 -8.06 -6.63 14.31
CA ASN A 48 -8.07 -5.25 14.82
C ASN A 48 -6.77 -4.46 14.55
N THR A 49 -5.95 -4.89 13.59
CA THR A 49 -4.82 -4.07 13.11
C THR A 49 -5.24 -3.17 11.97
N THR A 50 -4.43 -2.15 11.74
CA THR A 50 -4.52 -1.27 10.57
C THR A 50 -3.26 -1.44 9.73
N MET A 51 -3.43 -1.69 8.44
CA MET A 51 -2.35 -1.61 7.47
C MET A 51 -2.30 -0.20 6.89
N TYR A 52 -1.11 0.39 6.82
CA TYR A 52 -0.86 1.66 6.17
C TYR A 52 -0.05 1.38 4.91
N THR A 53 -0.55 1.82 3.76
CA THR A 53 0.13 1.70 2.47
C THR A 53 0.09 3.05 1.78
N THR A 54 1.18 3.45 1.13
CA THR A 54 1.27 4.76 0.45
C THR A 54 0.43 4.81 -0.81
N LEU A 55 0.15 3.66 -1.43
CA LEU A 55 -0.55 3.53 -2.70
C LEU A 55 -1.69 2.52 -2.58
N SER A 56 -2.73 2.64 -3.40
CA SER A 56 -3.81 1.64 -3.46
C SER A 56 -3.23 0.22 -3.63
N PRO A 57 -3.62 -0.76 -2.79
CA PRO A 57 -3.03 -2.09 -2.83
C PRO A 57 -3.44 -2.86 -4.09
N CYS A 58 -2.48 -3.50 -4.75
CA CYS A 58 -2.74 -4.40 -5.87
C CYS A 58 -3.52 -5.65 -5.43
N SER A 59 -3.88 -6.52 -6.38
CA SER A 59 -4.63 -7.75 -6.11
C SER A 59 -3.91 -8.69 -5.13
N MET A 60 -2.57 -8.78 -5.21
CA MET A 60 -1.77 -9.60 -4.31
C MET A 60 -1.85 -9.08 -2.87
N CYS A 61 -1.59 -7.78 -2.67
CA CYS A 61 -1.61 -7.15 -1.36
C CYS A 61 -3.02 -7.17 -0.75
N THR A 62 -4.04 -6.91 -1.55
CA THR A 62 -5.45 -7.06 -1.16
C THR A 62 -5.74 -8.49 -0.69
N GLY A 63 -5.29 -9.50 -1.44
CA GLY A 63 -5.42 -10.90 -1.05
C GLY A 63 -4.74 -11.21 0.30
N ALA A 64 -3.54 -10.67 0.52
CA ALA A 64 -2.82 -10.84 1.79
C ALA A 64 -3.58 -10.20 2.97
N ILE A 65 -4.06 -8.97 2.80
CA ILE A 65 -4.87 -8.25 3.80
C ILE A 65 -6.09 -9.08 4.22
N LEU A 66 -6.80 -9.63 3.24
CA LEU A 66 -7.98 -10.46 3.46
C LEU A 66 -7.64 -11.79 4.15
N LEU A 67 -6.55 -12.44 3.72
CA LEU A 67 -6.08 -13.70 4.31
C LEU A 67 -5.74 -13.54 5.80
N TYR A 68 -5.01 -12.47 6.14
CA TYR A 68 -4.62 -12.18 7.52
C TYR A 68 -5.74 -11.56 8.36
N LYS A 69 -6.88 -11.20 7.76
CA LYS A 69 -8.04 -10.58 8.42
C LYS A 69 -7.69 -9.25 9.10
N ILE A 70 -6.81 -8.48 8.45
CA ILE A 70 -6.54 -7.10 8.83
C ILE A 70 -7.84 -6.31 8.71
N SER A 71 -8.20 -5.60 9.76
CA SER A 71 -9.55 -5.04 9.89
C SER A 71 -9.70 -3.68 9.22
N ARG A 72 -8.58 -2.97 9.02
CA ARG A 72 -8.57 -1.64 8.44
C ARG A 72 -7.36 -1.41 7.55
N VAL A 73 -7.55 -0.67 6.46
CA VAL A 73 -6.49 -0.22 5.56
C VAL A 73 -6.55 1.29 5.40
N VAL A 74 -5.41 1.96 5.52
CA VAL A 74 -5.26 3.38 5.23
C VAL A 74 -4.34 3.52 4.04
N ILE A 75 -4.85 4.14 2.99
CA ILE A 75 -4.22 4.30 1.69
C ILE A 75 -3.79 5.77 1.58
N GLY A 76 -2.51 6.01 1.29
CA GLY A 76 -1.97 7.35 1.08
C GLY A 76 -2.66 8.01 -0.10
N GLU A 77 -2.57 7.40 -1.27
CA GLU A 77 -3.16 7.89 -2.50
C GLU A 77 -3.60 6.75 -3.44
N ASN A 78 -4.54 7.04 -4.33
CA ASN A 78 -5.06 6.10 -5.33
C ASN A 78 -5.26 6.79 -6.70
N ARG A 79 -4.49 7.85 -6.98
CA ARG A 79 -4.59 8.61 -8.24
C ARG A 79 -3.63 8.09 -9.29
N THR A 80 -2.42 7.73 -8.88
CA THR A 80 -1.40 7.21 -9.82
C THR A 80 -1.66 5.76 -10.18
N PHE A 81 -2.23 4.99 -9.25
CA PHE A 81 -2.63 3.61 -9.44
C PHE A 81 -3.83 3.28 -8.55
N VAL A 82 -4.79 2.55 -9.10
CA VAL A 82 -5.92 1.96 -8.36
C VAL A 82 -5.85 0.46 -8.54
N GLY A 83 -5.55 -0.24 -7.44
CA GLY A 83 -5.57 -1.69 -7.39
C GLY A 83 -6.96 -2.23 -7.02
N SER A 84 -6.99 -3.30 -6.23
CA SER A 84 -8.24 -3.95 -5.79
C SER A 84 -8.78 -3.37 -4.47
N GLU A 85 -8.70 -2.06 -4.26
CA GLU A 85 -9.13 -1.41 -3.01
C GLU A 85 -10.64 -1.52 -2.77
N ASP A 86 -11.45 -1.62 -3.83
CA ASP A 86 -12.90 -1.80 -3.76
C ASP A 86 -13.28 -3.16 -3.11
N TRP A 87 -12.51 -4.21 -3.40
CA TRP A 87 -12.68 -5.54 -2.83
C TRP A 87 -12.49 -5.55 -1.31
N LEU A 88 -11.68 -4.65 -0.75
CA LEU A 88 -11.59 -4.49 0.71
C LEU A 88 -12.97 -4.18 1.29
N GLY A 89 -13.66 -3.20 0.71
CA GLY A 89 -15.01 -2.80 1.12
C GLY A 89 -16.04 -3.93 0.95
N VAL A 90 -16.00 -4.65 -0.17
CA VAL A 90 -16.93 -5.77 -0.43
C VAL A 90 -16.72 -6.92 0.56
N LYS A 91 -15.50 -7.15 1.07
CA LYS A 91 -15.23 -8.11 2.15
C LYS A 91 -15.42 -7.57 3.56
N GLY A 92 -15.86 -6.32 3.71
CA GLY A 92 -16.12 -5.71 5.01
C GLY A 92 -14.87 -5.22 5.75
N VAL A 93 -13.75 -5.04 5.05
CA VAL A 93 -12.57 -4.35 5.58
C VAL A 93 -12.81 -2.85 5.51
N GLU A 94 -12.61 -2.14 6.62
CA GLU A 94 -12.67 -0.68 6.64
C GLU A 94 -11.51 -0.13 5.82
N PHE A 95 -11.76 0.76 4.85
CA PHE A 95 -10.66 1.47 4.21
C PHE A 95 -10.91 2.97 4.07
N VAL A 96 -9.80 3.70 4.04
CA VAL A 96 -9.71 5.16 3.96
C VAL A 96 -8.63 5.53 2.96
N VAL A 97 -8.94 6.45 2.05
CA VAL A 97 -7.96 7.09 1.17
C VAL A 97 -7.70 8.50 1.71
N MET A 98 -6.43 8.82 1.97
CA MET A 98 -6.03 10.10 2.56
C MET A 98 -5.85 11.23 1.53
N ASP A 99 -5.70 10.88 0.24
CA ASP A 99 -5.30 11.81 -0.84
C ASP A 99 -4.03 12.58 -0.45
N ASP A 100 -3.04 11.85 0.08
CA ASP A 100 -1.79 12.39 0.61
C ASP A 100 -0.87 12.85 -0.53
N GLU A 101 -0.58 14.15 -0.55
CA GLU A 101 0.21 14.78 -1.61
C GLU A 101 1.67 14.29 -1.65
N GLU A 102 2.27 13.93 -0.50
CA GLU A 102 3.64 13.43 -0.46
C GLU A 102 3.72 12.03 -1.07
N CYS A 103 2.76 11.15 -0.73
CA CYS A 103 2.64 9.83 -1.33
C CYS A 103 2.47 9.93 -2.85
N ARG A 104 1.58 10.83 -3.31
CA ARG A 104 1.32 11.00 -4.75
C ARG A 104 2.56 11.47 -5.49
N LYS A 105 3.27 12.47 -4.97
CA LYS A 105 4.51 12.99 -5.58
C LYS A 105 5.64 11.96 -5.60
N LEU A 106 5.68 11.03 -4.65
CA LEU A 106 6.63 9.93 -4.68
C LEU A 106 6.35 9.01 -5.87
N MET A 107 5.09 8.60 -6.05
CA MET A 107 4.70 7.71 -7.14
C MET A 107 4.77 8.39 -8.52
N GLU A 108 4.33 9.64 -8.64
CA GLU A 108 4.46 10.42 -9.88
C GLU A 108 5.93 10.46 -10.36
N ARG A 109 6.88 10.71 -9.44
CA ARG A 109 8.32 10.69 -9.76
C ARG A 109 8.82 9.30 -10.14
N PHE A 110 8.39 8.25 -9.43
CA PHE A 110 8.82 6.88 -9.75
C PHE A 110 8.41 6.47 -11.16
N ILE A 111 7.14 6.72 -11.50
CA ILE A 111 6.57 6.38 -12.80
C ILE A 111 7.24 7.19 -13.91
N GLU A 112 7.54 8.48 -13.68
CA GLU A 112 8.22 9.33 -14.66
C GLU A 112 9.72 8.99 -14.84
N GLU A 113 10.43 8.72 -13.75
CA GLU A 113 11.87 8.45 -13.78
C GLU A 113 12.18 7.01 -14.20
N ARG A 114 11.32 6.05 -13.86
CA ARG A 114 11.54 4.60 -14.03
C ARG A 114 10.26 3.86 -14.50
N PRO A 115 9.72 4.18 -15.69
CA PRO A 115 8.48 3.57 -16.19
C PRO A 115 8.61 2.06 -16.43
N GLY A 116 9.80 1.57 -16.80
CA GLY A 116 10.10 0.14 -16.94
C GLY A 116 9.95 -0.62 -15.63
N ASP A 117 10.64 -0.16 -14.58
CA ASP A 117 10.59 -0.75 -13.23
C ASP A 117 9.17 -0.73 -12.66
N TRP A 118 8.43 0.38 -12.86
CA TRP A 118 7.04 0.47 -12.45
C TRP A 118 6.16 -0.56 -13.18
N GLY A 119 6.33 -0.70 -14.50
CA GLY A 119 5.63 -1.71 -15.28
C GLY A 119 5.89 -3.12 -14.74
N GLU A 120 7.16 -3.46 -14.47
CA GLU A 120 7.55 -4.73 -13.85
C GLU A 120 6.81 -4.97 -12.51
N ASP A 121 6.76 -3.97 -11.64
CA ASP A 121 6.14 -4.04 -10.31
C ASP A 121 4.63 -4.36 -10.35
N ILE A 122 3.94 -3.93 -11.40
CA ILE A 122 2.51 -4.20 -11.60
C ILE A 122 2.23 -5.31 -12.62
N GLY A 123 3.28 -5.94 -13.18
CA GLY A 123 3.18 -7.02 -14.15
C GLY A 123 2.70 -6.56 -15.53
N GLU A 124 3.00 -5.32 -15.91
CA GLU A 124 2.75 -4.73 -17.23
C GLU A 124 4.06 -4.49 -17.98
N GLU A 125 3.99 -4.40 -19.31
CA GLU A 125 5.14 -3.97 -20.11
C GLU A 125 5.32 -2.46 -19.92
N GLY A 126 6.37 -2.05 -19.21
CA GLY A 126 6.72 -0.64 -19.07
C GLY A 126 7.28 -0.07 -20.39
N GLU A 127 7.08 1.22 -20.64
CA GLU A 127 7.71 1.90 -21.78
C GLU A 127 9.25 1.87 -21.60
N GLU A 128 9.97 1.23 -22.53
CA GLU A 128 11.43 1.29 -22.58
C GLU A 128 11.85 2.75 -22.86
N ARG A 129 12.72 3.30 -22.01
CA ARG A 129 13.33 4.62 -22.25
C ARG A 129 14.63 4.50 -23.03
#